data_AF-A0A2M8NG06-F1
#
_entry.id   AF-A0A2M8NG06-F1
#
_cell.length_a   1.000
_cell.length_b   1.000
_cell.length_c   1.000
_cell.angle_alpha   90.00
_cell.angle_beta   90.00
_cell.angle_gamma   90.00
#
_symmetry.space_group_name_H-M   'P 1'
#
loop_
_entity.id
_entity.type
_entity.pdbx_description
1 polymer ?
#
loop_
_entity_poly.entity_id
_entity_poly.type
_entity_poly.pdbx_seq_one_letter_code
_entity_poly.pdbx_strand_id
1 'polypeptide(L)'
;MILIDWAYAVRIGDNAPLSAISAAYEAWYPAEVFAKEPPLTGHDIYMAARCMVDLMGGDPIHKTFPASVPDALKRYFLWCMTEGARMRPQDAWDMLKEFDAVIERLYGKRTFREFKMPND
;
A
#
# COMPACT_ATOMS: atom_id res chain seq x y z
N MET A 1 -0.74 -2.83 13.78
CA MET A 1 -1.76 -3.01 12.72
C MET A 1 -2.11 -4.49 12.67
N ILE A 2 -3.38 -4.82 12.44
CA ILE A 2 -3.86 -6.20 12.26
C ILE A 2 -4.61 -6.22 10.93
N LEU A 3 -4.35 -7.24 10.11
CA LEU A 3 -5.09 -7.48 8.86
C LEU A 3 -6.32 -8.34 9.17
N ILE A 4 -7.47 -7.96 8.62
CA ILE A 4 -8.77 -8.62 8.83
C ILE A 4 -9.46 -8.91 7.48
N ASP A 5 -10.60 -9.60 7.52
CA ASP A 5 -11.47 -9.89 6.36
C ASP A 5 -10.86 -10.72 5.22
N TRP A 6 -9.83 -11.52 5.53
CA TRP A 6 -9.22 -12.47 4.56
C TRP A 6 -10.17 -13.60 4.10
N ALA A 7 -11.34 -13.75 4.74
CA ALA A 7 -12.35 -14.72 4.34
C ALA A 7 -12.92 -14.46 2.93
N TYR A 8 -12.76 -13.25 2.40
CA TYR A 8 -13.14 -12.87 1.04
C TYR A 8 -11.99 -12.91 0.03
N ALA A 9 -10.80 -13.38 0.45
CA ALA A 9 -9.66 -13.53 -0.44
C ALA A 9 -9.95 -14.57 -1.52
N VAL A 10 -9.42 -14.32 -2.71
CA VAL A 10 -9.43 -15.26 -3.84
C VAL A 10 -8.03 -15.81 -4.06
N ARG A 11 -7.94 -17.03 -4.59
CA ARG A 11 -6.63 -17.58 -4.97
C ARG A 11 -6.20 -16.97 -6.31
N ILE A 12 -4.96 -16.50 -6.36
CA ILE A 12 -4.34 -16.05 -7.61
C ILE A 12 -4.24 -17.24 -8.56
N GLY A 13 -4.67 -17.05 -9.81
CA GLY A 13 -4.67 -18.09 -10.85
C GLY A 13 -6.03 -18.76 -11.07
N ASP A 14 -6.97 -18.66 -10.12
CA ASP A 14 -8.34 -19.20 -10.27
C ASP A 14 -9.18 -18.37 -11.27
N ASN A 15 -8.63 -17.26 -11.77
CA ASN A 15 -9.27 -16.36 -12.76
C ASN A 15 -10.66 -15.86 -12.32
N ALA A 16 -10.86 -15.69 -11.02
CA ALA A 16 -12.09 -15.22 -10.41
C ALA A 16 -11.95 -13.78 -9.89
N PRO A 17 -12.98 -12.93 -10.02
CA PRO A 17 -13.00 -11.61 -9.38
C PRO A 17 -13.18 -11.72 -7.87
N LEU A 18 -12.95 -10.61 -7.16
CA LEU A 18 -13.28 -10.51 -5.73
C LEU A 18 -14.79 -10.79 -5.49
N SER A 19 -15.06 -11.59 -4.45
CA SER A 19 -16.43 -11.99 -4.08
C SER A 19 -17.17 -10.92 -3.29
N ALA A 20 -16.44 -10.06 -2.57
CA ALA A 20 -16.98 -8.94 -1.82
C ALA A 20 -15.96 -7.79 -1.76
N ILE A 21 -16.48 -6.59 -1.51
CA ILE A 21 -15.71 -5.39 -1.22
C ILE A 21 -16.32 -4.69 -0.01
N SER A 22 -15.53 -3.92 0.72
CA SER A 22 -16.06 -3.09 1.81
C SER A 22 -16.78 -1.87 1.26
N ALA A 23 -18.10 -1.76 1.49
CA ALA A 23 -18.91 -0.63 1.01
C ALA A 23 -18.44 0.72 1.58
N ALA A 24 -17.98 0.74 2.84
CA ALA A 24 -17.44 1.95 3.47
C ALA A 24 -16.14 2.44 2.80
N TYR A 25 -15.43 1.55 2.10
CA TYR A 25 -14.16 1.81 1.45
C TYR A 25 -14.26 1.58 -0.06
N GLU A 26 -15.44 1.71 -0.67
CA GLU A 26 -15.63 1.46 -2.11
C GLU A 26 -14.65 2.27 -2.96
N ALA A 27 -14.52 3.57 -2.68
CA ALA A 27 -13.56 4.44 -3.37
C ALA A 27 -12.10 4.01 -3.23
N TRP A 28 -11.78 3.17 -2.23
CA TRP A 28 -10.43 2.69 -2.00
C TRP A 28 -9.97 1.64 -2.99
N TYR A 29 -10.90 0.91 -3.63
CA TYR A 29 -10.57 -0.13 -4.58
C TYR A 29 -10.15 0.46 -5.94
N PRO A 30 -9.16 -0.14 -6.62
CA PRO A 30 -8.77 0.25 -7.95
C PRO A 30 -9.82 -0.21 -8.99
N ALA A 31 -9.82 0.42 -10.17
CA ALA A 31 -10.90 0.28 -11.16
C ALA A 31 -11.13 -1.16 -11.63
N GLU A 32 -10.07 -1.99 -11.68
CA GLU A 32 -10.15 -3.39 -12.12
C GLU A 32 -11.08 -4.25 -11.24
N VAL A 33 -11.28 -3.88 -9.97
CA VAL A 33 -12.22 -4.56 -9.07
C VAL A 33 -13.66 -4.38 -9.55
N PHE A 34 -13.99 -3.17 -9.98
CA PHE A 34 -15.33 -2.84 -10.50
C PHE A 34 -15.53 -3.38 -11.92
N ALA A 35 -14.44 -3.48 -12.70
CA ALA A 35 -14.43 -4.18 -13.97
C ALA A 35 -14.52 -5.71 -13.85
N LYS A 36 -14.55 -6.24 -12.61
CA LYS A 36 -14.58 -7.68 -12.31
C LYS A 36 -13.40 -8.44 -12.94
N GLU A 37 -12.25 -7.78 -13.04
CA GLU A 37 -11.02 -8.45 -13.41
C GLU A 37 -10.50 -9.28 -12.24
N PRO A 38 -9.88 -10.44 -12.52
CA PRO A 38 -9.19 -11.21 -11.50
C PRO A 38 -8.04 -10.40 -10.89
N PRO A 39 -7.94 -10.31 -9.55
CA PRO A 39 -6.85 -9.58 -8.93
C PRO A 39 -5.51 -10.25 -9.20
N LEU A 40 -4.46 -9.42 -9.29
CA LEU A 40 -3.07 -9.86 -9.26
C LEU A 40 -2.50 -9.66 -7.85
N THR A 41 -1.35 -10.26 -7.55
CA THR A 41 -0.68 -10.11 -6.25
C THR A 41 -0.38 -8.65 -5.89
N GLY A 42 -0.16 -7.79 -6.88
CA GLY A 42 0.01 -6.35 -6.65
C GLY A 42 -1.23 -5.62 -6.14
N HIS A 43 -2.40 -6.25 -6.10
CA HIS A 43 -3.62 -5.65 -5.55
C HIS A 43 -3.46 -5.29 -4.06
N ASP A 44 -2.92 -6.21 -3.25
CA ASP A 44 -2.68 -5.95 -1.82
C ASP A 44 -1.64 -4.85 -1.62
N ILE A 45 -0.65 -4.75 -2.51
CA ILE A 45 0.38 -3.70 -2.49
C ILE A 45 -0.24 -2.33 -2.76
N TYR A 46 -1.15 -2.24 -3.73
CA TYR A 46 -1.90 -1.02 -4.02
C TYR A 46 -2.72 -0.57 -2.80
N MET A 47 -3.47 -1.49 -2.20
CA MET A 47 -4.32 -1.21 -1.04
C MET A 47 -3.49 -0.85 0.20
N ALA A 48 -2.39 -1.56 0.45
CA ALA A 48 -1.47 -1.25 1.56
C ALA A 48 -0.80 0.12 1.39
N ALA A 49 -0.42 0.49 0.15
CA ALA A 49 0.14 1.81 -0.13
C ALA A 49 -0.87 2.93 0.16
N ARG A 50 -2.16 2.75 -0.16
CA ARG A 50 -3.22 3.69 0.24
C ARG A 50 -3.29 3.86 1.75
N CYS A 51 -3.24 2.77 2.52
CA CYS A 51 -3.18 2.86 3.98
C CYS A 51 -1.97 3.67 4.47
N MET A 52 -0.81 3.54 3.82
CA MET A 52 0.38 4.32 4.18
C MET A 52 0.23 5.81 3.84
N VAL A 53 -0.41 6.15 2.73
CA VAL A 53 -0.71 7.56 2.38
C VAL A 53 -1.60 8.20 3.43
N ASP A 54 -2.67 7.50 3.83
CA ASP A 54 -3.59 7.95 4.88
C ASP A 54 -2.85 8.13 6.22
N LEU A 55 -2.03 7.16 6.61
CA LEU A 55 -1.22 7.22 7.84
C LEU A 55 -0.24 8.41 7.86
N MET A 56 0.29 8.81 6.71
CA MET A 56 1.15 9.98 6.58
C MET A 56 0.37 11.31 6.57
N GLY A 57 -0.96 11.28 6.67
CA GLY A 57 -1.84 12.45 6.62
C GLY A 57 -2.15 12.95 5.20
N GLY A 58 -1.99 12.08 4.19
CA GLY A 58 -2.34 12.37 2.80
C GLY A 58 -3.77 12.00 2.43
N ASP A 59 -4.10 12.14 1.14
CA ASP A 59 -5.35 11.62 0.58
C ASP A 59 -5.02 10.39 -0.30
N PRO A 60 -5.41 9.18 0.13
CA PRO A 60 -5.11 7.95 -0.62
C PRO A 60 -5.89 7.81 -1.93
N ILE A 61 -7.08 8.44 -2.04
CA ILE A 61 -7.94 8.36 -3.22
C ILE A 61 -7.37 9.25 -4.31
N HIS A 62 -7.01 10.48 -3.94
CA HIS A 62 -6.41 11.46 -4.86
C HIS A 62 -4.88 11.37 -4.94
N LYS A 63 -4.27 10.44 -4.18
CA LYS A 63 -2.82 10.18 -4.09
C LYS A 63 -2.01 11.44 -3.79
N THR A 64 -2.51 12.24 -2.86
CA THR A 64 -1.84 13.47 -2.43
C THR A 64 -1.12 13.24 -1.09
N PHE A 65 -0.08 14.04 -0.85
CA PHE A 65 0.80 13.90 0.32
C PHE A 65 1.03 15.26 0.94
N PRO A 66 1.17 15.36 2.29
CA PRO A 66 1.64 16.58 2.92
C PRO A 66 3.00 17.02 2.40
N ALA A 67 3.25 18.33 2.44
CA ALA A 67 4.52 18.90 2.01
C ALA A 67 5.73 18.37 2.82
N SER A 68 5.50 17.95 4.06
CA SER A 68 6.51 17.37 4.95
C SER A 68 7.00 15.98 4.53
N VAL A 69 6.27 15.27 3.66
CA VAL A 69 6.68 13.94 3.19
C VAL A 69 7.82 14.09 2.17
N PRO A 70 8.95 13.39 2.32
CA PRO A 70 10.03 13.42 1.33
C PRO A 70 9.59 12.91 -0.05
N ASP A 71 10.06 13.56 -1.11
CA ASP A 71 9.66 13.21 -2.49
C ASP A 71 10.00 11.77 -2.89
N ALA A 72 11.09 11.22 -2.36
CA ALA A 72 11.43 9.81 -2.57
C ALA A 72 10.35 8.87 -2.02
N LEU A 73 9.75 9.19 -0.86
CA LEU A 73 8.64 8.41 -0.30
C LEU A 73 7.36 8.61 -1.12
N LYS A 74 7.06 9.85 -1.54
CA LYS A 74 5.91 10.11 -2.42
C LYS A 74 5.99 9.25 -3.69
N ARG A 75 7.13 9.28 -4.38
CA ARG A 75 7.37 8.49 -5.60
C ARG A 75 7.25 6.99 -5.36
N TYR A 76 7.79 6.49 -4.24
CA TYR A 76 7.72 5.09 -3.87
C TYR A 76 6.26 4.61 -3.72
N PHE A 77 5.43 5.32 -2.96
CA PHE A 77 4.03 4.94 -2.78
C PHE A 77 3.19 5.16 -4.05
N LEU A 78 3.50 6.20 -4.84
CA LEU A 78 2.87 6.38 -6.15
C LEU A 78 3.15 5.21 -7.11
N TRP A 79 4.37 4.66 -7.10
CA TRP A 79 4.72 3.46 -7.87
C TRP A 79 3.89 2.23 -7.43
N CYS A 80 3.77 2.02 -6.11
CA CYS A 80 2.92 0.96 -5.56
C CYS A 80 1.44 1.12 -5.97
N MET A 81 0.97 2.35 -6.08
CA MET A 81 -0.39 2.70 -6.50
C MET A 81 -0.53 2.94 -8.01
N THR A 82 0.33 2.37 -8.86
CA THR A 82 0.17 2.49 -10.32
C THR A 82 -1.14 1.83 -10.75
N GLU A 83 -1.98 2.54 -11.53
CA GLU A 83 -3.30 2.05 -11.96
C GLU A 83 -3.21 0.83 -12.89
N GLY A 84 -2.18 0.75 -13.72
CA GLY A 84 -1.91 -0.46 -14.49
C GLY A 84 -1.58 -1.61 -13.54
N ALA A 85 -2.51 -2.54 -13.32
CA ALA A 85 -2.37 -3.62 -12.33
C ALA A 85 -1.10 -4.47 -12.48
N ARG A 86 -0.58 -4.61 -13.70
CA ARG A 86 0.69 -5.32 -14.02
C ARG A 86 1.94 -4.45 -13.90
N MET A 87 1.77 -3.13 -13.86
CA MET A 87 2.86 -2.14 -13.82
C MET A 87 3.28 -1.78 -12.40
N ARG A 88 2.41 -2.01 -11.41
CA ARG A 88 2.76 -1.93 -9.98
C ARG A 88 3.52 -3.20 -9.53
N PRO A 89 4.22 -3.17 -8.38
CA PRO A 89 4.94 -4.34 -7.87
C PRO A 89 4.02 -5.55 -7.73
N GLN A 90 4.53 -6.73 -8.07
CA GLN A 90 3.81 -8.01 -7.94
C GLN A 90 4.40 -8.92 -6.86
N ASP A 91 5.59 -8.60 -6.37
CA ASP A 91 6.27 -9.32 -5.31
C ASP A 91 6.44 -8.41 -4.10
N ALA A 92 5.84 -8.80 -2.97
CA ALA A 92 5.85 -8.02 -1.75
C ALA A 92 7.23 -7.99 -1.07
N TRP A 93 8.06 -9.02 -1.28
CA TRP A 93 9.40 -9.11 -0.70
C TRP A 93 10.39 -8.23 -1.45
N ASP A 94 10.32 -8.24 -2.78
CA ASP A 94 11.14 -7.32 -3.58
C ASP A 94 10.71 -5.87 -3.37
N MET A 95 9.40 -5.62 -3.30
CA MET A 95 8.86 -4.32 -2.89
C MET A 95 9.39 -3.87 -1.51
N LEU A 96 9.41 -4.77 -0.52
CA LEU A 96 9.95 -4.47 0.81
C LEU A 96 11.45 -4.11 0.77
N LYS A 97 12.26 -4.84 -0.01
CA LYS A 97 13.69 -4.52 -0.17
C LYS A 97 13.90 -3.13 -0.77
N GLU A 98 13.10 -2.76 -1.76
CA GLU A 98 13.12 -1.42 -2.35
C GLU A 98 12.71 -0.35 -1.32
N PHE A 99 11.72 -0.64 -0.47
CA PHE A 99 11.34 0.25 0.61
C PHE A 99 12.46 0.46 1.62
N ASP A 100 13.12 -0.62 2.04
CA ASP A 100 14.26 -0.55 2.96
C ASP A 100 15.38 0.33 2.39
N ALA A 101 15.68 0.21 1.10
CA ALA A 101 16.66 1.06 0.43
C ALA A 101 16.25 2.55 0.41
N VAL A 102 14.96 2.85 0.17
CA VAL A 102 14.44 4.22 0.23
C VAL A 102 14.57 4.81 1.63
N ILE A 103 14.17 4.04 2.65
CA ILE A 103 14.22 4.46 4.05
C ILE A 103 15.67 4.66 4.51
N GLU A 104 16.57 3.74 4.19
CA GLU A 104 17.99 3.85 4.55
C GLU A 104 18.65 5.07 3.90
N ARG A 105 18.33 5.38 2.64
CA ARG A 105 18.84 6.60 2.00
C ARG A 105 18.34 7.89 2.66
N LEU A 106 17.09 7.90 3.11
CA LEU A 106 16.48 9.11 3.70
C LEU A 106 16.88 9.33 5.15
N TYR A 107 17.01 8.25 5.93
CA TYR A 107 17.12 8.32 7.38
C TYR A 107 18.36 7.61 7.95
N GLY A 108 19.18 7.02 7.08
CA GLY A 108 20.31 6.20 7.47
C GLY A 108 19.91 4.78 7.88
N LYS A 109 20.92 3.98 8.23
CA LYS A 109 20.74 2.59 8.63
C LYS A 109 19.75 2.47 9.81
N ARG A 110 18.85 1.49 9.74
CA ARG A 110 17.88 1.22 10.80
C ARG A 110 18.61 0.89 12.12
N THR A 111 18.34 1.70 13.13
CA THR A 111 18.83 1.48 14.50
C THR A 111 17.65 1.41 15.44
N PHE A 112 17.77 0.61 16.50
CA PHE A 112 16.78 0.61 17.56
C PHE A 112 16.79 1.99 18.25
N ARG A 113 15.64 2.65 18.26
CA ARG A 113 15.43 3.88 19.02
C ARG A 113 14.50 3.56 20.17
N GLU A 114 15.03 3.62 21.38
CA GLU A 114 14.22 3.43 22.58
C GLU A 114 13.13 4.49 22.64
N PHE A 115 11.88 4.05 22.71
CA PHE A 115 10.76 4.93 22.97
C PHE A 115 10.65 5.16 24.47
N LYS A 116 11.04 6.36 24.92
CA LYS A 116 10.92 6.76 26.32
C LYS A 116 9.59 7.46 26.52
N MET A 117 8.79 6.97 27.46
CA MET A 117 7.62 7.69 27.92
C MET A 117 8.07 9.03 28.53
N PRO A 118 7.32 10.12 28.32
CA PRO A 118 7.53 11.34 29.11
C PRO A 118 7.44 10.96 30.60
N ASN A 119 8.39 11.41 31.41
CA ASN A 119 8.23 11.34 32.86
C ASN A 119 7.23 12.42 33.29
N ASP A 120 6.33 12.09 34.21
CA ASP A 120 5.39 13.02 34.85
C ASP A 120 6.10 14.18 35.57
#